data_AF-A0AAN6HD69-F1
#
_entry.id   AF-A0AAN6HD69-F1
#
_cell.length_a   1.000
_cell.length_b   1.000
_cell.length_c   1.000
_cell.angle_alpha   90.00
_cell.angle_beta   90.00
_cell.angle_gamma   90.00
#
_symmetry.space_group_name_H-M   'P 1'
#
loop_
_entity.id
_entity.type
_entity.pdbx_description
1 polymer ?
#
loop_
_entity_poly.entity_id
_entity_poly.type
_entity_poly.pdbx_seq_one_letter_code
_entity_poly.pdbx_strand_id
1 'polypeptide(L)'
;MPEPTNAILVGISGPSSSGKTTLARLLREIFTNVFILHLDDFYKTDADIPVNAEGIADWDCLDSINLPALQQALEHIRANGTSPKDFVSKEDKNSVGKVDVDESEVEDLRWKASRWMSQDVPPIAIIDGFLLYSDEMKAIRDLFDVKIFLRTDYETAKRRREARSGYVTLEGFWQDPPGYVDKVVWPNYVKDHAFLFKEGNVEGDLDETRLQQLGIRAMPLNAQEDMTACMHWAYGVVEEALEKRVAR
;
A
#
# COMPACT_ATOMS: atom_id res chain seq x y z
N MET A 1 -11.90 23.78 10.25
CA MET A 1 -11.23 23.00 9.18
C MET A 1 -10.10 22.23 9.86
N PRO A 2 -9.81 20.96 9.51
CA PRO A 2 -8.61 20.32 10.05
C PRO A 2 -7.38 21.16 9.67
N GLU A 3 -6.49 21.37 10.63
CA GLU A 3 -5.22 22.07 10.44
C GLU A 3 -4.45 21.47 9.25
N PRO A 4 -3.74 22.29 8.44
CA PRO A 4 -2.92 21.78 7.36
C PRO A 4 -1.87 20.81 7.92
N THR A 5 -1.83 19.60 7.37
CA THR A 5 -0.83 18.59 7.74
C THR A 5 0.53 18.97 7.18
N ASN A 6 1.59 18.57 7.91
CA ASN A 6 2.98 18.79 7.51
C ASN A 6 3.48 17.76 6.48
N ALA A 7 2.63 16.84 6.03
CA ALA A 7 2.86 15.89 4.95
C ALA A 7 1.54 15.60 4.21
N ILE A 8 1.65 15.13 2.96
CA ILE A 8 0.57 14.45 2.24
C ILE A 8 0.72 12.95 2.47
N LEU A 9 -0.25 12.35 3.16
CA LEU A 9 -0.30 10.91 3.38
C LEU A 9 -0.98 10.22 2.21
N VAL A 10 -0.21 9.40 1.48
CA VAL A 10 -0.68 8.58 0.36
C VAL A 10 -0.73 7.13 0.82
N GLY A 11 -1.92 6.57 0.98
CA GLY A 11 -2.09 5.14 1.19
C GLY A 11 -2.11 4.40 -0.15
N ILE A 12 -1.41 3.28 -0.25
CA ILE A 12 -1.49 2.34 -1.38
C ILE A 12 -1.87 0.97 -0.82
N SER A 13 -3.13 0.60 -1.00
CA SER A 13 -3.66 -0.69 -0.53
C SER A 13 -4.04 -1.64 -1.67
N GLY A 14 -4.48 -2.84 -1.32
CA GLY A 14 -4.79 -3.91 -2.26
C GLY A 14 -4.23 -5.27 -1.84
N PRO A 15 -4.66 -6.37 -2.48
CA PRO A 15 -4.30 -7.72 -2.09
C PRO A 15 -2.79 -7.97 -2.10
N SER A 16 -2.34 -8.99 -1.38
CA SER A 16 -0.96 -9.49 -1.46
C SER A 16 -0.56 -9.73 -2.92
N SER A 17 0.68 -9.44 -3.30
CA SER A 17 1.20 -9.61 -4.68
C SER A 17 0.55 -8.74 -5.79
N SER A 18 -0.20 -7.70 -5.46
CA SER A 18 -0.79 -6.75 -6.44
C SER A 18 0.19 -5.70 -7.00
N GLY A 19 1.42 -5.59 -6.48
CA GLY A 19 2.42 -4.63 -6.96
C GLY A 19 2.52 -3.31 -6.18
N LYS A 20 1.92 -3.21 -4.99
CA LYS A 20 1.90 -1.99 -4.15
C LYS A 20 3.30 -1.41 -3.90
N THR A 21 4.23 -2.25 -3.44
CA THR A 21 5.60 -1.84 -3.11
C THR A 21 6.39 -1.39 -4.33
N THR A 22 6.17 -2.04 -5.48
CA THR A 22 6.72 -1.61 -6.76
C THR A 22 6.22 -0.22 -7.13
N LEU A 23 4.90 0.01 -7.07
CA LEU A 23 4.30 1.31 -7.35
C LEU A 23 4.80 2.40 -6.39
N ALA A 24 4.87 2.11 -5.10
CA ALA A 24 5.37 3.03 -4.08
C ALA A 24 6.82 3.48 -4.38
N ARG A 25 7.68 2.53 -4.77
CA ARG A 25 9.08 2.82 -5.14
C ARG A 25 9.18 3.65 -6.42
N LEU A 26 8.40 3.33 -7.45
CA LEU A 26 8.34 4.12 -8.68
C LEU A 26 7.90 5.56 -8.40
N LEU A 27 6.85 5.75 -7.59
CA LEU A 27 6.39 7.09 -7.21
C LEU A 27 7.45 7.87 -6.41
N ARG A 28 8.22 7.20 -5.54
CA ARG A 28 9.38 7.81 -4.84
C ARG A 28 10.51 8.21 -5.80
N GLU A 29 10.71 7.48 -6.89
CA GLU A 29 11.70 7.82 -7.91
C GLU A 29 11.26 8.97 -8.84
N ILE A 30 9.95 9.16 -8.98
CA ILE A 30 9.34 10.20 -9.83
C ILE A 30 9.21 11.53 -9.09
N PHE A 31 8.59 11.52 -7.91
CA PHE A 31 8.35 12.73 -7.13
C PHE A 31 9.54 13.05 -6.22
N THR A 32 9.72 14.33 -5.91
CA THR A 32 10.75 14.77 -4.96
C THR A 32 10.21 14.82 -3.54
N ASN A 33 11.11 14.67 -2.55
CA ASN A 33 10.76 14.75 -1.13
C ASN A 33 9.71 13.70 -0.71
N VAL A 34 9.96 12.45 -1.10
CA VAL A 34 9.11 11.30 -0.83
C VAL A 34 9.82 10.31 0.09
N PHE A 35 9.10 9.78 1.07
CA PHE A 35 9.54 8.62 1.84
C PHE A 35 8.42 7.57 1.93
N ILE A 36 8.82 6.32 2.16
CA ILE A 36 7.91 5.17 2.16
C ILE A 36 7.95 4.51 3.55
N LEU A 37 6.78 4.14 4.07
CA LEU A 37 6.62 3.22 5.18
C LEU A 37 5.84 2.00 4.69
N HIS A 38 6.25 0.81 5.09
CA HIS A 38 5.54 -0.42 4.74
C HIS A 38 4.71 -0.88 5.93
N LEU A 39 3.47 -1.29 5.71
CA LEU A 39 2.65 -1.92 6.76
C LEU A 39 3.37 -3.12 7.38
N ASP A 40 4.11 -3.86 6.56
CA ASP A 40 4.86 -5.06 6.92
C ASP A 40 5.99 -4.75 7.94
N ASP A 41 6.46 -3.51 8.05
CA ASP A 41 7.40 -3.11 9.10
C ASP A 41 6.75 -3.08 10.50
N PHE A 42 5.41 -3.14 10.56
CA PHE A 42 4.63 -3.13 11.80
C PHE A 42 4.12 -4.53 12.18
N TYR A 43 4.63 -5.62 11.58
CA TYR A 43 4.35 -6.96 12.10
C TYR A 43 4.78 -7.09 13.57
N LYS A 44 4.03 -7.90 14.32
CA LYS A 44 4.45 -8.38 15.64
C LYS A 44 5.61 -9.36 15.51
N THR A 45 6.18 -9.76 16.65
CA THR A 45 7.20 -10.82 16.68
C THR A 45 6.60 -12.15 16.26
N ASP A 46 7.44 -13.06 15.77
CA ASP A 46 7.04 -14.36 15.26
C ASP A 46 6.23 -15.15 16.32
N ALA A 47 6.57 -14.99 17.61
CA ALA A 47 5.85 -15.61 18.73
C ALA A 47 4.43 -15.03 18.98
N ASP A 48 4.17 -13.80 18.56
CA ASP A 48 2.91 -13.09 18.76
C ASP A 48 2.00 -13.13 17.51
N ILE A 49 2.44 -13.78 16.44
CA ILE A 49 1.62 -14.00 15.24
C ILE A 49 0.51 -15.01 15.58
N PRO A 50 -0.76 -14.68 15.30
CA PRO A 50 -1.87 -15.58 15.59
C PRO A 50 -1.77 -16.86 14.78
N VAL A 51 -2.28 -17.95 15.33
CA VAL A 51 -2.33 -19.26 14.65
C VAL A 51 -3.79 -19.60 14.39
N ASN A 52 -4.12 -19.92 13.15
CA ASN A 52 -5.49 -20.27 12.77
C ASN A 52 -5.89 -21.66 13.29
N ALA A 53 -7.15 -22.05 13.06
CA ALA A 53 -7.69 -23.33 13.52
C ALA A 53 -6.97 -24.57 12.95
N GLU A 54 -6.24 -24.43 11.84
CA GLU A 54 -5.46 -25.50 11.21
C GLU A 54 -4.01 -25.57 11.72
N GLY A 55 -3.62 -24.71 12.67
CA GLY A 55 -2.25 -24.66 13.20
C GLY A 55 -1.28 -23.88 12.32
N ILE A 56 -1.76 -23.05 11.39
CA ILE A 56 -0.94 -22.22 10.48
C ILE A 56 -0.86 -20.80 11.05
N ALA A 57 0.36 -20.25 11.14
CA ALA A 57 0.57 -18.86 11.52
C ALA A 57 -0.06 -17.92 10.49
N ASP A 58 -0.95 -17.03 10.92
CA ASP A 58 -1.70 -16.11 10.08
C ASP A 58 -1.03 -14.72 10.08
N TRP A 59 -0.11 -14.52 9.14
CA TRP A 59 0.53 -13.24 8.92
C TRP A 59 -0.40 -12.25 8.21
N ASP A 60 -1.43 -12.72 7.49
CA ASP A 60 -2.25 -11.89 6.60
C ASP A 60 -3.57 -11.46 7.29
N CYS A 61 -3.51 -11.10 8.57
CA CYS A 61 -4.68 -10.67 9.35
C CYS A 61 -4.39 -9.42 10.19
N LEU A 62 -5.44 -8.76 10.70
CA LEU A 62 -5.28 -7.55 11.50
C LEU A 62 -4.46 -7.77 12.78
N ASP A 63 -4.66 -8.93 13.42
CA ASP A 63 -4.00 -9.28 14.68
C ASP A 63 -2.50 -9.55 14.54
N SER A 64 -1.97 -9.69 13.33
CA SER A 64 -0.52 -9.81 13.10
C SER A 64 0.19 -8.45 13.13
N ILE A 65 -0.55 -7.34 13.06
CA ILE A 65 -0.02 -5.97 12.98
C ILE A 65 -0.06 -5.26 14.34
N ASN A 66 1.01 -4.55 14.67
CA ASN A 66 1.05 -3.60 15.78
C ASN A 66 0.36 -2.29 15.38
N LEU A 67 -0.97 -2.27 15.41
CA LEU A 67 -1.79 -1.09 15.06
C LEU A 67 -1.46 0.16 15.88
N PRO A 68 -1.24 0.08 17.21
CA PRO A 68 -0.85 1.27 17.97
C PRO A 68 0.45 1.90 17.46
N ALA A 69 1.43 1.10 17.05
CA ALA A 69 2.68 1.60 16.49
C ALA A 69 2.47 2.24 15.11
N LEU A 70 1.67 1.61 14.24
CA LEU A 70 1.31 2.18 12.94
C LEU A 70 0.61 3.53 13.12
N GLN A 71 -0.41 3.61 13.98
CA GLN A 71 -1.14 4.84 14.22
C GLN A 71 -0.23 5.97 14.73
N GLN A 72 0.63 5.67 15.71
CA GLN A 72 1.60 6.65 16.23
C GLN A 72 2.56 7.15 15.14
N ALA A 73 3.03 6.26 14.25
CA ALA A 73 3.89 6.66 13.13
C ALA A 73 3.17 7.60 12.17
N LEU A 74 1.91 7.31 11.81
CA LEU A 74 1.10 8.16 10.92
C LEU A 74 0.80 9.52 11.55
N GLU A 75 0.42 9.54 12.83
CA GLU A 75 0.19 10.78 13.58
C GLU A 75 1.47 11.63 13.67
N HIS A 76 2.61 10.99 13.92
CA HIS A 76 3.91 11.66 13.90
C HIS A 76 4.21 12.29 12.55
N ILE A 77 4.00 11.56 11.45
CA ILE A 77 4.22 12.07 10.09
C ILE A 77 3.31 13.27 9.80
N ARG A 78 2.02 13.19 10.15
CA ARG A 78 1.09 14.32 9.96
C ARG A 78 1.53 15.56 10.72
N ALA A 79 2.04 15.37 11.94
CA ALA A 79 2.44 16.45 12.82
C ALA A 79 3.82 17.04 12.49
N ASN A 80 4.74 16.26 11.91
CA ASN A 80 6.14 16.69 11.75
C ASN A 80 6.63 16.73 10.29
N GLY A 81 5.93 16.08 9.36
CA GLY A 81 6.34 15.98 7.97
C GLY A 81 7.49 14.99 7.71
N THR A 82 7.90 14.22 8.72
CA THR A 82 9.06 13.32 8.65
C THR A 82 8.71 11.93 9.17
N SER A 83 9.43 10.91 8.70
CA SER A 83 9.37 9.58 9.31
C SER A 83 9.91 9.62 10.74
N PRO A 84 9.39 8.80 11.67
CA PRO A 84 9.98 8.63 12.99
C PRO A 84 11.47 8.23 12.89
N LYS A 85 12.35 8.86 13.68
CA LYS A 85 13.82 8.71 13.56
C LYS A 85 14.32 7.27 13.75
N ASP A 86 13.60 6.46 14.52
CA ASP A 86 13.99 5.09 14.84
C ASP A 86 13.39 4.06 13.86
N PHE A 87 12.67 4.51 12.84
CA PHE A 87 12.03 3.64 11.87
C PHE A 87 13.01 3.23 10.76
N VAL A 88 13.44 1.97 10.80
CA VAL A 88 14.28 1.36 9.75
C VAL A 88 13.45 0.30 9.04
N SER A 89 13.10 0.57 7.78
CA SER A 89 12.34 -0.38 6.95
C SER A 89 13.11 -1.68 6.76
N LYS A 90 12.42 -2.80 7.03
CA LYS A 90 12.90 -4.16 6.74
C LYS A 90 12.42 -4.62 5.38
N GLU A 91 11.26 -4.15 4.93
CA GLU A 91 10.73 -4.43 3.60
C GLU A 91 11.65 -3.88 2.49
N ASP A 92 12.40 -2.81 2.76
CA ASP A 92 13.44 -2.32 1.84
C ASP A 92 14.57 -3.34 1.58
N LYS A 93 14.73 -4.34 2.47
CA LYS A 93 15.69 -5.44 2.29
C LYS A 93 15.13 -6.59 1.45
N ASN A 94 13.81 -6.67 1.28
CA ASN A 94 13.19 -7.69 0.46
C ASN A 94 13.44 -7.40 -1.03
N SER A 95 13.75 -8.46 -1.78
CA SER A 95 14.00 -8.36 -3.21
C SER A 95 12.70 -8.02 -3.93
N VAL A 96 12.60 -6.81 -4.47
CA VAL A 96 11.59 -6.51 -5.49
C VAL A 96 12.16 -7.03 -6.80
N GLY A 97 11.45 -7.95 -7.45
CA GLY A 97 11.86 -8.50 -8.74
C GLY A 97 12.04 -7.42 -9.80
N LYS A 98 12.52 -7.80 -10.99
CA LYS A 98 12.68 -6.87 -12.11
C LYS A 98 11.34 -6.16 -12.38
N VAL A 99 11.35 -4.83 -12.27
CA VAL A 99 10.21 -3.99 -12.62
C VAL A 99 10.19 -3.87 -14.14
N ASP A 100 9.09 -4.26 -14.77
CA ASP A 100 8.91 -4.18 -16.22
C ASP A 100 8.30 -2.83 -16.61
N VAL A 101 9.09 -1.77 -16.37
CA VAL A 101 8.76 -0.40 -16.76
C VAL A 101 10.00 0.16 -17.46
N ASP A 102 9.80 0.80 -18.61
CA ASP A 102 10.88 1.44 -19.35
C ASP A 102 11.37 2.67 -18.57
N GLU A 103 12.70 2.83 -18.42
CA GLU A 103 13.29 3.96 -17.70
C GLU A 103 12.87 5.30 -18.31
N SER A 104 12.66 5.37 -19.64
CA SER A 104 12.21 6.59 -20.30
C SER A 104 10.83 7.06 -19.83
N GLU A 105 9.93 6.15 -19.49
CA GLU A 105 8.62 6.47 -18.93
C GLU A 105 8.74 7.05 -17.52
N VAL A 106 9.68 6.53 -16.72
CA VAL A 106 10.00 7.05 -15.38
C VAL A 106 10.64 8.43 -15.47
N GLU A 107 11.60 8.62 -16.38
CA GLU A 107 12.26 9.90 -16.64
C GLU A 107 11.27 10.98 -17.09
N ASP A 108 10.33 10.65 -17.98
CA ASP A 108 9.29 11.56 -18.44
C ASP A 108 8.39 12.03 -17.30
N LEU A 109 7.97 11.12 -16.42
CA LEU A 109 7.17 11.48 -15.25
C LEU A 109 7.98 12.28 -14.22
N ARG A 110 9.26 11.92 -14.01
CA ARG A 110 10.18 12.66 -13.13
C ARG A 110 10.38 14.09 -13.63
N TRP A 111 10.55 14.29 -14.94
CA TRP A 111 10.62 15.61 -15.56
C TRP A 111 9.35 16.42 -15.30
N LYS A 112 8.16 15.83 -15.51
CA LYS A 112 6.88 16.50 -15.20
C LYS A 112 6.78 16.84 -13.71
N ALA A 113 7.20 15.93 -12.82
CA ALA A 113 7.17 16.10 -11.38
C ALA A 113 8.12 17.21 -10.88
N SER A 114 9.18 17.53 -11.62
CA SER A 114 10.16 18.56 -11.23
C SER A 114 9.52 19.94 -10.97
N ARG A 115 8.35 20.22 -11.57
CA ARG A 115 7.56 21.44 -11.32
C ARG A 115 7.15 21.64 -9.86
N TRP A 116 7.12 20.56 -9.08
CA TRP A 116 6.76 20.58 -7.66
C TRP A 116 7.93 21.00 -6.77
N MET A 117 9.18 20.92 -7.25
CA MET A 117 10.37 21.29 -6.46
C MET A 117 10.44 22.78 -6.11
N SER A 118 9.82 23.63 -6.95
CA SER A 118 9.78 25.08 -6.77
C SER A 118 8.49 25.57 -6.09
N GLN A 119 7.58 24.66 -5.75
CA GLN A 119 6.31 24.98 -5.10
C GLN A 119 6.38 24.64 -3.62
N ASP A 120 5.59 25.37 -2.82
CA ASP A 120 5.47 25.11 -1.38
C ASP A 120 4.52 23.93 -1.12
N VAL A 121 4.99 22.73 -1.47
CA VAL A 121 4.30 21.47 -1.18
C VAL A 121 5.00 20.74 -0.04
N PRO A 122 4.26 20.19 0.93
CA PRO A 122 4.85 19.40 1.99
C PRO A 122 5.39 18.06 1.44
N PRO A 123 6.26 17.36 2.20
CA PRO A 123 6.70 16.00 1.86
C PRO A 123 5.54 15.04 1.56
N ILE A 124 5.79 14.08 0.67
CA ILE A 124 4.86 12.98 0.39
C ILE A 124 5.30 11.76 1.20
N ALA A 125 4.40 11.25 2.02
CA ALA A 125 4.62 10.02 2.77
C ALA A 125 3.73 8.93 2.19
N ILE A 126 4.36 7.96 1.51
CA ILE A 126 3.66 6.81 0.93
C ILE A 126 3.63 5.69 1.96
N ILE A 127 2.44 5.16 2.23
CA ILE A 127 2.25 4.00 3.09
C ILE A 127 1.65 2.92 2.22
N ASP A 128 2.37 1.83 1.97
CA ASP A 128 1.83 0.68 1.27
C ASP A 128 1.52 -0.48 2.23
N GLY A 129 0.43 -1.19 1.97
CA GLY A 129 0.01 -2.24 2.89
C GLY A 129 -1.27 -2.93 2.48
N PHE A 130 -1.34 -4.24 2.67
CA PHE A 130 -2.45 -5.05 2.18
C PHE A 130 -3.75 -4.85 2.97
N LEU A 131 -3.70 -4.36 4.22
CA LEU A 131 -4.88 -4.14 5.07
C LEU A 131 -5.32 -2.69 5.21
N LEU A 132 -4.61 -1.72 4.64
CA LEU A 132 -4.84 -0.29 4.94
C LEU A 132 -6.30 0.16 4.74
N TYR A 133 -7.03 -0.49 3.83
CA TYR A 133 -8.44 -0.22 3.56
C TYR A 133 -9.40 -1.32 4.00
N SER A 134 -8.97 -2.22 4.88
CA SER A 134 -9.90 -3.17 5.50
C SER A 134 -11.03 -2.42 6.23
N ASP A 135 -12.17 -3.07 6.38
CA ASP A 135 -13.32 -2.44 7.05
C ASP A 135 -12.97 -2.05 8.50
N GLU A 136 -12.20 -2.91 9.18
CA GLU A 136 -11.73 -2.72 10.55
C GLU A 136 -10.65 -1.61 10.68
N MET A 137 -9.91 -1.29 9.61
CA MET A 137 -8.89 -0.22 9.61
C MET A 137 -9.46 1.18 9.34
N LYS A 138 -10.75 1.44 9.59
CA LYS A 138 -11.37 2.77 9.34
C LYS A 138 -10.56 3.94 9.91
N ALA A 139 -10.10 3.84 11.16
CA ALA A 139 -9.36 4.92 11.81
C ALA A 139 -8.03 5.23 11.10
N ILE A 140 -7.31 4.20 10.66
CA ILE A 140 -6.07 4.33 9.88
C ILE A 140 -6.38 4.88 8.48
N ARG A 141 -7.38 4.30 7.81
CA ARG A 141 -7.82 4.74 6.46
C ARG A 141 -8.16 6.23 6.44
N ASP A 142 -8.84 6.73 7.45
CA ASP A 142 -9.28 8.13 7.53
C ASP A 142 -8.11 9.11 7.71
N LEU A 143 -6.89 8.63 8.04
CA LEU A 143 -5.71 9.48 8.12
C LEU A 143 -5.14 9.86 6.76
N PHE A 144 -5.39 9.08 5.69
CA PHE A 144 -4.81 9.30 4.37
C PHE A 144 -5.52 10.41 3.58
N ASP A 145 -4.72 11.33 3.03
CA ASP A 145 -5.17 12.38 2.10
C ASP A 145 -5.48 11.80 0.72
N VAL A 146 -4.65 10.86 0.26
CA VAL A 146 -4.80 10.16 -1.02
C VAL A 146 -4.93 8.68 -0.75
N LYS A 147 -5.93 8.04 -1.36
CA LYS A 147 -6.19 6.62 -1.18
C LYS A 147 -6.15 5.88 -2.51
N ILE A 148 -5.12 5.08 -2.76
CA ILE A 148 -4.93 4.29 -3.98
C ILE A 148 -5.17 2.82 -3.68
N PHE A 149 -6.04 2.17 -4.46
CA PHE A 149 -6.34 0.74 -4.30
C PHE A 149 -5.96 -0.04 -5.56
N LEU A 150 -4.97 -0.92 -5.42
CA LEU A 150 -4.57 -1.87 -6.46
C LEU A 150 -5.40 -3.15 -6.37
N ARG A 151 -5.50 -3.84 -7.50
CA ARG A 151 -6.24 -5.09 -7.65
C ARG A 151 -5.39 -6.15 -8.32
N THR A 152 -5.71 -7.41 -8.08
CA THR A 152 -5.28 -8.55 -8.88
C THR A 152 -6.27 -9.69 -8.67
N ASP A 153 -6.37 -10.62 -9.61
CA ASP A 153 -7.15 -11.84 -9.46
C ASP A 153 -6.43 -12.88 -8.59
N TYR A 154 -7.19 -13.88 -8.13
CA TYR A 154 -6.70 -14.93 -7.26
C TYR A 154 -5.51 -15.69 -7.88
N GLU A 155 -5.63 -16.09 -9.14
CA GLU A 155 -4.62 -16.90 -9.84
C GLU A 155 -3.28 -16.16 -9.94
N THR A 156 -3.34 -14.87 -10.27
CA THR A 156 -2.16 -14.00 -10.36
C THR A 156 -1.55 -13.75 -8.99
N ALA A 157 -2.38 -13.45 -7.98
CA ALA A 157 -1.91 -13.28 -6.60
C ALA A 157 -1.19 -14.54 -6.10
N LYS A 158 -1.81 -15.71 -6.32
CA LYS A 158 -1.27 -17.02 -5.93
C LYS A 158 0.05 -17.31 -6.62
N ARG A 159 0.09 -17.27 -7.96
CA ARG A 159 1.30 -17.48 -8.75
C ARG A 159 2.45 -16.60 -8.28
N ARG A 160 2.18 -15.31 -8.03
CA ARG A 160 3.22 -14.35 -7.59
C ARG A 160 3.64 -14.58 -6.14
N ARG A 161 2.71 -14.93 -5.23
CA ARG A 161 3.02 -15.18 -3.82
C ARG A 161 3.86 -16.46 -3.66
N GLU A 162 3.47 -17.54 -4.33
CA GLU A 162 4.17 -18.83 -4.28
C GLU A 162 5.56 -18.78 -4.95
N ALA A 163 5.79 -17.84 -5.86
CA ALA A 163 7.10 -17.61 -6.47
C ALA A 163 8.10 -16.87 -5.55
N ARG A 164 7.68 -16.35 -4.39
CA ARG A 164 8.58 -15.67 -3.45
C ARG A 164 9.43 -16.69 -2.71
N SER A 165 10.72 -16.39 -2.55
CA SER A 165 11.67 -17.26 -1.84
C SER A 165 11.45 -17.32 -0.33
N GLY A 166 10.68 -16.38 0.23
CA GLY A 166 10.35 -16.23 1.65
C GLY A 166 10.51 -14.78 2.11
N TYR A 167 10.37 -14.55 3.41
CA TYR A 167 10.26 -13.23 4.04
C TYR A 167 11.22 -13.12 5.22
N VAL A 168 11.90 -11.99 5.33
CA VAL A 168 12.67 -11.67 6.54
C VAL A 168 11.69 -11.18 7.62
N THR A 169 11.69 -11.83 8.79
CA THR A 169 10.83 -11.45 9.93
C THR A 169 11.62 -10.66 10.97
N LEU A 170 10.97 -10.31 12.10
CA LEU A 170 11.68 -9.65 13.20
C LEU A 170 12.72 -10.58 13.84
N GLU A 171 12.44 -11.89 13.87
CA GLU A 171 13.23 -12.87 14.62
C GLU A 171 13.90 -13.93 13.73
N GLY A 172 13.67 -13.91 12.41
CA GLY A 172 14.29 -14.86 11.49
C GLY A 172 13.80 -14.75 10.05
N PHE A 173 13.33 -15.88 9.52
CA PHE A 173 12.93 -16.04 8.13
C PHE A 173 11.68 -16.91 8.06
N TRP A 174 10.66 -16.45 7.35
CA TRP A 174 9.41 -17.16 7.13
C TRP A 174 9.31 -17.61 5.67
N GLN A 175 8.83 -18.83 5.47
CA GLN A 175 8.45 -19.34 4.16
C GLN A 175 7.02 -19.84 4.24
N ASP A 176 6.18 -19.38 3.31
CA ASP A 176 4.79 -19.79 3.25
C ASP A 176 4.69 -21.33 3.11
N PRO A 177 3.91 -22.02 3.96
CA PRO A 177 3.70 -23.45 3.81
C PRO A 177 2.85 -23.75 2.55
N PRO A 178 2.87 -24.99 2.03
CA PRO A 178 2.03 -25.37 0.89
C PRO A 178 0.55 -25.06 1.11
N GLY A 179 -0.07 -24.37 0.14
CA GLY A 179 -1.47 -23.96 0.20
C GLY A 179 -1.76 -22.74 1.08
N TYR A 180 -0.74 -22.01 1.55
CA TYR A 180 -0.91 -20.82 2.40
C TYR A 180 -1.81 -19.75 1.75
N VAL A 181 -1.72 -19.56 0.43
CA VAL A 181 -2.59 -18.61 -0.29
C VAL A 181 -4.06 -18.99 -0.16
N ASP A 182 -4.35 -20.28 -0.34
CA ASP A 182 -5.71 -20.83 -0.34
C ASP A 182 -6.35 -20.79 1.04
N LYS A 183 -5.52 -20.98 2.06
CA LYS A 183 -5.95 -21.18 3.45
C LYS A 183 -5.92 -19.92 4.29
N VAL A 184 -5.10 -18.93 3.92
CA VAL A 184 -4.83 -17.74 4.73
C VAL A 184 -4.97 -16.47 3.91
N VAL A 185 -4.07 -16.26 2.93
CA VAL A 185 -3.94 -14.96 2.23
C VAL A 185 -5.24 -14.54 1.55
N TRP A 186 -5.80 -15.41 0.71
CA TRP A 186 -6.98 -15.06 -0.09
C TRP A 186 -8.26 -14.98 0.75
N PRO A 187 -8.55 -15.95 1.65
CA PRO A 187 -9.70 -15.83 2.56
C PRO A 187 -9.68 -14.55 3.40
N ASN A 188 -8.52 -14.15 3.94
CA ASN A 188 -8.41 -12.91 4.70
C ASN A 188 -8.61 -11.68 3.82
N TYR A 189 -8.04 -11.65 2.61
CA TYR A 189 -8.31 -10.57 1.66
C TYR A 189 -9.82 -10.43 1.35
N VAL A 190 -10.51 -11.54 1.09
CA VAL A 190 -11.97 -11.56 0.88
C VAL A 190 -12.68 -10.98 2.09
N LYS A 191 -12.39 -11.50 3.29
CA LYS A 191 -13.00 -11.05 4.55
C LYS A 191 -12.85 -9.53 4.73
N ASP A 192 -11.64 -9.02 4.52
CA ASP A 192 -11.29 -7.65 4.88
C ASP A 192 -11.70 -6.62 3.83
N HIS A 193 -11.87 -7.02 2.57
CA HIS A 193 -12.09 -6.09 1.45
C HIS A 193 -13.37 -6.33 0.65
N ALA A 194 -14.13 -7.40 0.89
CA ALA A 194 -15.36 -7.70 0.14
C ALA A 194 -16.32 -6.50 0.05
N PHE A 195 -16.41 -5.68 1.09
CA PHE A 195 -17.26 -4.49 1.13
C PHE A 195 -16.90 -3.41 0.09
N LEU A 196 -15.74 -3.47 -0.55
CA LEU A 196 -15.33 -2.59 -1.65
C LEU A 196 -15.83 -3.07 -3.02
N PHE A 197 -16.44 -4.25 -3.09
CA PHE A 197 -16.85 -4.91 -4.32
C PHE A 197 -18.37 -5.12 -4.38
N LYS A 198 -18.92 -5.14 -5.59
CA LYS A 198 -20.33 -5.45 -5.79
C LYS A 198 -20.61 -6.87 -5.29
N GLU A 199 -21.67 -7.00 -4.51
CA GLU A 199 -22.12 -8.29 -3.95
C GLU A 199 -21.05 -9.00 -3.09
N GLY A 200 -20.00 -8.30 -2.67
CA GLY A 200 -18.90 -8.90 -1.90
C GLY A 200 -17.91 -9.74 -2.72
N ASN A 201 -18.01 -9.74 -4.05
CA ASN A 201 -17.15 -10.56 -4.91
C ASN A 201 -15.84 -9.82 -5.26
N VAL A 202 -14.75 -10.15 -4.56
CA VAL A 202 -13.44 -9.50 -4.78
C VAL A 202 -12.80 -9.75 -6.16
N GLU A 203 -13.29 -10.74 -6.90
CA GLU A 203 -12.89 -11.00 -8.28
C GLU A 203 -13.79 -10.28 -9.30
N GLY A 204 -14.92 -9.74 -8.86
CA GLY A 204 -15.90 -9.04 -9.68
C GLY A 204 -15.65 -7.54 -9.81
N ASP A 205 -16.71 -6.78 -10.08
CA ASP A 205 -16.63 -5.32 -10.17
C ASP A 205 -16.48 -4.66 -8.80
N LEU A 206 -15.80 -3.52 -8.78
CA LEU A 206 -15.80 -2.64 -7.61
C LEU A 206 -17.16 -1.96 -7.43
N ASP A 207 -17.50 -1.68 -6.17
CA ASP A 207 -18.61 -0.80 -5.84
C ASP A 207 -18.12 0.66 -5.93
N GLU A 208 -18.29 1.26 -7.11
CA GLU A 208 -17.90 2.65 -7.38
C GLU A 208 -18.55 3.66 -6.41
N THR A 209 -19.79 3.40 -5.97
CA THR A 209 -20.47 4.28 -5.00
C THR A 209 -19.75 4.22 -3.66
N ARG A 210 -19.38 3.02 -3.22
CA ARG A 210 -18.64 2.83 -1.97
C ARG A 210 -17.25 3.43 -2.04
N LEU A 211 -16.53 3.24 -3.14
CA LEU A 211 -15.20 3.83 -3.34
C LEU A 211 -15.26 5.35 -3.30
N GLN A 212 -16.25 5.95 -3.98
CA GLN A 212 -16.45 7.40 -3.96
C GLN A 212 -16.74 7.93 -2.55
N GLN A 213 -17.60 7.25 -1.78
CA GLN A 213 -17.89 7.62 -0.39
C GLN A 213 -16.65 7.58 0.51
N LEU A 214 -15.74 6.62 0.28
CA LEU A 214 -14.51 6.46 1.04
C LEU A 214 -13.35 7.32 0.50
N GLY A 215 -13.53 7.96 -0.66
CA GLY A 215 -12.48 8.70 -1.36
C GLY A 215 -11.35 7.79 -1.86
N ILE A 216 -11.63 6.52 -2.15
CA ILE A 216 -10.66 5.56 -2.68
C ILE A 216 -10.62 5.65 -4.20
N ARG A 217 -9.43 5.80 -4.77
CA ARG A 217 -9.15 5.75 -6.20
C ARG A 217 -8.65 4.35 -6.52
N ALA A 218 -9.46 3.56 -7.21
CA ALA A 218 -9.07 2.23 -7.64
C ALA A 218 -8.35 2.25 -8.99
N MET A 219 -7.36 1.37 -9.10
CA MET A 219 -6.59 1.15 -10.32
C MET A 219 -7.51 0.73 -11.49
N PRO A 220 -7.36 1.33 -12.67
CA PRO A 220 -8.08 0.93 -13.88
C PRO A 220 -7.80 -0.53 -14.25
N LEU A 221 -8.79 -1.21 -14.84
CA LEU A 221 -8.65 -2.62 -15.24
C LEU A 221 -7.48 -2.87 -16.21
N ASN A 222 -7.23 -1.92 -17.13
CA ASN A 222 -6.12 -2.03 -18.08
C ASN A 222 -4.73 -1.88 -17.44
N ALA A 223 -4.65 -1.50 -16.16
CA ALA A 223 -3.41 -1.35 -15.42
C ALA A 223 -3.08 -2.54 -14.48
N GLN A 224 -3.96 -3.54 -14.38
CA GLN A 224 -3.80 -4.66 -13.43
C GLN A 224 -2.55 -5.51 -13.64
N GLU A 225 -2.13 -5.68 -14.89
CA GLU A 225 -0.90 -6.40 -15.23
C GLU A 225 0.09 -5.52 -16.01
N ASP A 226 -0.19 -4.22 -16.11
CA ASP A 226 0.63 -3.24 -16.79
C ASP A 226 1.10 -2.19 -15.78
N MET A 227 2.30 -2.40 -15.25
CA MET A 227 2.88 -1.50 -14.24
C MET A 227 3.15 -0.10 -14.82
N THR A 228 3.40 0.03 -16.11
CA THR A 228 3.57 1.33 -16.78
C THR A 228 2.24 2.09 -16.76
N ALA A 229 1.14 1.46 -17.18
CA ALA A 229 -0.19 2.08 -17.11
C ALA A 229 -0.60 2.40 -15.66
N CYS A 230 -0.29 1.52 -14.71
CA CYS A 230 -0.56 1.73 -13.29
C CYS A 230 0.21 2.94 -12.73
N MET A 231 1.50 3.05 -13.06
CA MET A 231 2.36 4.16 -12.66
C MET A 231 1.85 5.51 -13.19
N HIS A 232 1.53 5.60 -14.49
CA HIS A 232 0.98 6.83 -15.09
C HIS A 232 -0.34 7.25 -14.46
N TRP A 233 -1.23 6.28 -14.20
CA TRP A 233 -2.49 6.56 -13.53
C TRP A 233 -2.28 7.06 -12.09
N ALA A 234 -1.43 6.38 -11.33
CA ALA A 234 -1.14 6.75 -9.93
C ALA A 234 -0.45 8.11 -9.83
N TYR A 235 0.45 8.43 -10.76
CA TYR A 235 1.05 9.76 -10.89
C TYR A 235 -0.03 10.84 -10.94
N GLY A 236 -1.02 10.70 -11.84
CA GLY A 236 -2.11 11.66 -11.97
C GLY A 236 -2.96 11.79 -10.70
N VAL A 237 -3.17 10.70 -9.96
CA VAL A 237 -3.89 10.73 -8.68
C VAL A 237 -3.13 11.54 -7.61
N VAL A 238 -1.81 11.36 -7.51
CA VAL A 238 -0.97 12.12 -6.58
C VAL A 238 -0.84 13.58 -7.02
N GLU A 239 -0.69 13.81 -8.32
CA GLU A 239 -0.63 15.14 -8.93
C GLU A 239 -1.88 15.98 -8.60
N GLU A 240 -3.08 15.41 -8.74
CA GLU A 240 -4.34 16.08 -8.40
C GLU A 240 -4.39 16.51 -6.92
N ALA A 241 -3.78 15.73 -6.02
CA ALA A 241 -3.72 16.05 -4.61
C ALA A 241 -2.73 17.20 -4.31
N LEU A 242 -1.59 17.23 -5.00
CA LEU A 242 -0.63 18.33 -4.93
C LEU A 242 -1.23 19.63 -5.46
N GLU A 243 -1.94 19.58 -6.59
CA GLU A 243 -2.64 20.75 -7.15
C GLU A 243 -3.67 21.32 -6.16
N LYS A 244 -4.46 20.45 -5.51
CA LYS A 244 -5.39 20.87 -4.45
C LYS A 244 -4.68 21.45 -3.22
N ARG A 245 -3.45 21.02 -2.93
CA ARG A 245 -2.68 21.52 -1.78
C ARG A 245 -2.17 22.95 -2.03
N VAL A 246 -1.74 23.23 -3.26
CA VAL A 246 -1.23 24.55 -3.67
C VAL A 246 -2.36 25.56 -3.90
N ALA A 247 -3.55 25.10 -4.27
CA ALA A 247 -4.72 25.96 -4.46
C ALA A 247 -5.39 26.45 -3.14
N ARG A 248 -4.95 25.96 -1.97
CA ARG A 248 -5.46 26.33 -0.65
C ARG A 248 -4.68 27.49 -0.05
#